data_AF-M5DEQ3-F1
#
_entry.id   AF-M5DEQ3-F1
#
_cell.length_a   1.000
_cell.length_b   1.000
_cell.length_c   1.000
_cell.angle_alpha   90.00
_cell.angle_beta   90.00
_cell.angle_gamma   90.00
#
_symmetry.space_group_name_H-M   'P 1'
#
loop_
_entity.id
_entity.type
_entity.pdbx_description
1 polymer ?
#
loop_
_entity_poly.entity_id
_entity_poly.type
_entity_poly.pdbx_seq_one_letter_code
_entity_poly.pdbx_strand_id
1 'polypeptide(L)'
;MNRKKILALLCTLLLCVSINTQQSLADIAGLTPCKDSTAFSKRLKNSVNKLENRLAKYDASTPPALALKEQINKTKIRFNKYSKSGVLCGTDGLPHLITDGRWNHAGEFVFPGLLFIYITGWIGWVGRGYLQAISKTKKPTEKEIIVDVPLALKFSVSGFTWPLAAIQEFTSGQLLANNEDITISPR
;
A
#
# COMPACT_ATOMS: atom_id res chain seq x y z
N MET A 1 18.20 40.52 -4.42
CA MET A 1 17.11 39.88 -3.64
C MET A 1 16.67 40.84 -2.53
N ASN A 2 15.42 41.32 -2.54
CA ASN A 2 14.97 42.42 -1.68
C ASN A 2 15.05 42.06 -0.19
N ARG A 3 15.59 42.96 0.65
CA ARG A 3 15.74 42.80 2.11
C ARG A 3 14.45 42.35 2.82
N LYS A 4 13.28 42.79 2.31
CA LYS A 4 11.95 42.36 2.78
C LYS A 4 11.65 40.88 2.49
N LYS A 5 12.11 40.34 1.36
CA LYS A 5 11.94 38.93 0.99
C LYS A 5 12.84 38.02 1.84
N ILE A 6 14.04 38.48 2.18
CA ILE A 6 14.95 37.75 3.07
C ILE A 6 14.37 37.70 4.50
N LEU A 7 13.86 38.83 5.00
CA LEU A 7 13.22 38.88 6.32
C LEU A 7 11.96 38.00 6.40
N ALA A 8 11.14 37.98 5.33
CA ALA A 8 9.97 37.12 5.24
C ALA A 8 10.34 35.63 5.23
N LEU A 9 11.38 35.24 4.47
CA LEU A 9 11.92 33.87 4.43
C LEU A 9 12.48 33.43 5.79
N LEU A 10 13.14 34.34 6.51
CA LEU A 10 13.69 34.04 7.82
C LEU A 10 12.59 33.87 8.88
N CYS A 11 11.51 34.66 8.80
CA CYS A 11 10.34 34.52 9.67
C CYS A 11 9.55 33.24 9.42
N THR A 12 9.35 32.82 8.17
CA THR A 12 8.68 31.54 7.87
C THR A 12 9.54 30.35 8.31
N LEU A 13 10.85 30.43 8.15
CA LEU A 13 11.77 29.39 8.66
C LEU A 13 11.72 29.30 10.20
N LEU A 14 11.69 30.43 10.90
CA LEU A 14 11.57 30.46 12.37
C LEU A 14 10.23 29.90 12.85
N LEU A 15 9.12 30.21 12.16
CA LEU A 15 7.80 29.66 12.49
C LEU A 15 7.75 28.14 12.30
N CYS A 16 8.41 27.60 11.28
CA CYS A 16 8.49 26.15 11.06
C CYS A 16 9.28 25.41 12.14
N VAL A 17 10.30 26.05 12.75
CA VAL A 17 11.12 25.45 13.83
C VAL A 17 10.42 25.53 15.19
N SER A 18 9.44 26.42 15.36
CA SER A 18 8.73 26.65 16.63
C SER A 18 7.62 25.65 16.93
N ILE A 19 7.36 24.69 16.03
CA ILE A 19 6.38 23.62 16.25
C ILE A 19 7.01 22.61 17.20
N ASN A 20 6.87 22.86 18.51
CA ASN A 20 7.08 21.84 19.52
C ASN A 20 6.06 20.72 19.27
N THR A 21 6.49 19.65 18.61
CA THR A 21 5.74 18.40 18.55
C THR A 21 5.70 17.81 19.96
N GLN A 22 4.71 18.22 20.76
CA GLN A 22 4.31 17.44 21.90
C GLN A 22 3.92 16.06 21.35
N GLN A 23 4.77 15.05 21.62
CA GLN A 23 4.46 13.66 21.37
C GLN A 23 3.24 13.31 22.24
N SER A 24 2.04 13.53 21.72
CA SER A 24 0.85 12.96 22.32
C SER A 24 0.95 11.45 22.14
N LEU A 25 1.21 10.75 23.26
CA LEU A 25 0.91 9.34 23.40
C LEU A 25 -0.62 9.24 23.47
N ALA A 26 -1.29 9.48 22.34
CA ALA A 26 -2.70 9.15 22.24
C ALA A 26 -2.78 7.63 22.39
N ASP A 27 -3.33 7.18 23.51
CA ASP A 27 -3.65 5.78 23.78
C ASP A 27 -4.62 5.31 22.69
N ILE A 28 -4.14 4.48 21.76
CA ILE A 28 -4.93 4.04 20.62
C ILE A 28 -5.83 2.91 21.10
N ALA A 29 -7.07 3.24 21.45
CA ALA A 29 -8.12 2.28 21.79
C ALA A 29 -7.73 1.23 22.87
N GLY A 30 -6.78 1.55 23.77
CA GLY A 30 -6.29 0.63 24.80
C GLY A 30 -5.42 -0.52 24.25
N LEU A 31 -4.85 -0.35 23.07
CA LEU A 31 -3.93 -1.31 22.46
C LEU A 31 -2.50 -1.11 22.98
N THR A 32 -1.77 -2.20 23.15
CA THR A 32 -0.38 -2.18 23.64
C THR A 32 0.58 -2.60 22.54
N PRO A 33 1.84 -2.13 22.51
CA PRO A 33 2.81 -2.63 21.54
C PRO A 33 2.93 -4.16 21.60
N CYS A 34 2.87 -4.84 20.44
CA CYS A 34 2.91 -6.31 20.41
C CYS A 34 4.18 -6.90 21.03
N LYS A 35 5.28 -6.12 21.07
CA LYS A 35 6.52 -6.49 21.77
C LYS A 35 6.31 -6.71 23.28
N ASP A 36 5.43 -5.92 23.88
CA ASP A 36 5.21 -5.89 25.33
C ASP A 36 3.98 -6.71 25.74
N SER A 37 3.20 -7.20 24.77
CA SER A 37 2.01 -8.03 25.00
C SER A 37 2.36 -9.45 25.45
N THR A 38 1.97 -9.81 26.68
CA THR A 38 2.11 -11.16 27.22
C THR A 38 1.28 -12.19 26.47
N ALA A 39 0.08 -11.80 26.01
CA ALA A 39 -0.80 -12.64 25.20
C ALA A 39 -0.17 -12.97 23.84
N PHE A 40 0.50 -12.01 23.19
CA PHE A 40 1.23 -12.24 21.94
C PHE A 40 2.41 -13.21 22.13
N SER A 41 3.19 -13.05 23.19
CA SER A 41 4.28 -13.98 23.54
C SER A 41 3.77 -15.39 23.83
N LYS A 42 2.64 -15.52 24.52
CA LYS A 42 1.98 -16.82 24.76
C LYS A 42 1.56 -17.49 23.45
N ARG A 43 1.06 -16.74 22.46
CA ARG A 43 0.73 -17.28 21.13
C ARG A 43 1.95 -17.79 20.38
N LEU A 44 3.09 -17.10 20.45
CA LEU A 44 4.35 -17.57 19.87
C LEU A 44 4.73 -18.93 20.48
N LYS A 45 4.77 -19.02 21.82
CA LYS A 45 5.09 -20.26 22.53
C LYS A 45 4.15 -21.40 22.14
N ASN A 46 2.84 -21.17 22.17
CA ASN A 46 1.85 -22.19 21.80
C ASN A 46 1.99 -22.65 20.34
N SER A 47 2.27 -21.72 19.42
CA SER A 47 2.45 -22.04 18.00
C SER A 47 3.70 -22.88 17.75
N VAL A 48 4.81 -22.51 18.42
CA VAL A 48 6.09 -23.24 18.33
C VAL A 48 5.96 -24.62 18.97
N ASN A 49 5.42 -24.71 20.20
CA ASN A 49 5.21 -25.98 20.89
C ASN A 49 4.35 -26.95 20.07
N LYS A 50 3.29 -26.45 19.40
CA LYS A 50 2.46 -27.30 18.52
C LYS A 50 3.25 -27.86 17.33
N LEU A 51 4.18 -27.09 16.77
CA LEU A 51 5.04 -27.55 15.67
C LEU A 51 6.14 -28.49 16.17
N GLU A 52 6.72 -28.22 17.33
CA GLU A 52 7.72 -29.08 17.97
C GLU A 52 7.12 -30.45 18.36
N ASN A 53 5.89 -30.47 18.90
CA ASN A 53 5.16 -31.71 19.17
C ASN A 53 4.89 -32.54 17.90
N ARG A 54 4.74 -31.89 16.74
CA ARG A 54 4.64 -32.59 15.44
C ARG A 54 6.00 -33.08 14.98
N LEU A 55 7.05 -32.27 15.16
CA LEU A 55 8.42 -32.60 14.79
C LEU A 55 8.91 -33.84 15.54
N ALA A 56 8.56 -34.00 16.81
CA ALA A 56 8.92 -35.15 17.63
C ALA A 56 8.41 -36.51 17.09
N LYS A 57 7.46 -36.51 16.15
CA LYS A 57 6.93 -37.73 15.53
C LYS A 57 7.73 -38.21 14.31
N TYR A 58 8.72 -37.43 13.88
CA TYR A 58 9.50 -37.70 12.66
C TYR A 58 10.99 -37.75 12.96
N ASP A 59 11.71 -38.65 12.30
CA ASP A 59 13.16 -38.70 12.38
C ASP A 59 13.82 -37.49 11.70
N ALA A 60 14.97 -37.07 12.25
CA ALA A 60 15.62 -35.81 11.92
C ALA A 60 16.03 -35.65 10.44
N SER A 61 16.21 -36.77 9.72
CA SER A 61 16.64 -36.83 8.31
C SER A 61 15.49 -36.92 7.32
N THR A 62 14.24 -36.95 7.78
CA THR A 62 13.08 -37.09 6.89
C THR A 62 12.68 -35.73 6.27
N PRO A 63 12.20 -35.69 5.01
CA PRO A 63 11.71 -34.45 4.40
C PRO A 63 10.62 -33.72 5.22
N PRO A 64 9.66 -34.40 5.87
CA PRO A 64 8.70 -33.76 6.77
C PRO A 64 9.34 -33.06 7.98
N ALA A 65 10.40 -33.64 8.56
CA ALA A 65 11.10 -33.02 9.69
C ALA A 65 11.82 -31.72 9.28
N LEU A 66 12.44 -31.69 8.09
CA LEU A 66 13.05 -30.48 7.53
C LEU A 66 12.02 -29.39 7.26
N ALA A 67 10.87 -29.76 6.67
CA ALA A 67 9.77 -28.82 6.42
C ALA A 67 9.21 -28.22 7.73
N LEU A 68 9.09 -29.03 8.79
CA LEU A 68 8.64 -28.56 10.10
C LEU A 68 9.65 -27.64 10.77
N LYS A 69 10.96 -27.93 10.68
CA LYS A 69 12.02 -27.02 11.16
C LYS A 69 11.95 -25.66 10.46
N GLU A 70 11.77 -25.66 9.14
CA GLU A 70 11.63 -24.42 8.37
C GLU A 70 10.34 -23.67 8.73
N GLN A 71 9.24 -24.38 8.96
CA GLN A 71 7.99 -23.77 9.43
C GLN A 71 8.13 -23.13 10.82
N ILE A 72 8.86 -23.76 11.74
CA ILE A 72 9.19 -23.19 13.04
C ILE A 72 10.01 -21.91 12.86
N ASN A 73 11.02 -21.92 11.99
CA ASN A 73 11.85 -20.75 11.71
C ASN A 73 11.02 -19.60 11.13
N LYS A 74 10.21 -19.86 10.09
CA LYS A 74 9.28 -18.88 9.51
C LYS A 74 8.32 -18.30 10.55
N THR A 75 7.83 -19.14 11.47
CA THR A 75 6.95 -18.69 12.56
C THR A 75 7.70 -17.74 13.49
N LYS A 76 8.90 -18.10 13.96
CA LYS A 76 9.73 -17.24 14.81
C LYS A 76 10.06 -15.91 14.11
N ILE A 77 10.43 -15.94 12.83
CA ILE A 77 10.69 -14.75 12.02
C ILE A 77 9.45 -13.85 11.91
N ARG A 78 8.27 -14.42 11.65
CA ARG A 78 7.02 -13.66 11.54
C ARG A 78 6.69 -12.91 12.84
N PHE A 79 6.72 -13.61 13.98
CA PHE A 79 6.45 -12.99 15.29
C PHE A 79 7.51 -11.92 15.63
N ASN A 80 8.78 -12.15 15.30
CA ASN A 80 9.85 -11.18 15.48
C ASN A 80 9.63 -9.91 14.62
N LYS A 81 9.23 -10.08 13.35
CA LYS A 81 8.89 -8.95 12.47
C LYS A 81 7.74 -8.11 13.05
N TYR A 82 6.64 -8.74 13.47
CA TYR A 82 5.53 -8.01 14.09
C TYR A 82 5.97 -7.30 15.37
N SER A 83 6.72 -7.95 16.26
CA SER A 83 7.24 -7.32 17.47
C SER A 83 8.14 -6.11 17.19
N LYS A 84 8.92 -6.13 16.12
CA LYS A 84 9.82 -5.03 15.73
C LYS A 84 9.14 -3.92 14.92
N SER A 85 8.04 -4.22 14.24
CA SER A 85 7.35 -3.27 13.35
C SER A 85 6.55 -2.18 14.07
N GLY A 86 6.43 -2.23 15.39
CA GLY A 86 5.66 -1.24 16.16
C GLY A 86 4.14 -1.42 16.09
N VAL A 87 3.65 -2.52 15.52
CA VAL A 87 2.22 -2.84 15.50
C VAL A 87 1.67 -3.04 16.90
N LEU A 88 0.41 -2.68 17.08
CA LEU A 88 -0.28 -2.74 18.36
C LEU A 88 -1.10 -4.03 18.46
N CYS A 89 -1.19 -4.57 19.66
CA CYS A 89 -1.89 -5.79 20.00
C CYS A 89 -3.00 -5.52 21.01
N GLY A 90 -4.15 -6.16 20.82
CA GLY A 90 -5.25 -6.15 21.78
C GLY A 90 -5.06 -7.15 22.92
N THR A 91 -6.09 -7.29 23.75
CA THR A 91 -6.15 -8.27 24.85
C THR A 91 -6.11 -9.71 24.35
N ASP A 92 -6.51 -9.92 23.09
CA ASP A 92 -6.42 -11.18 22.36
C ASP A 92 -4.98 -11.56 22.00
N GLY A 93 -4.02 -10.62 22.05
CA GLY A 93 -2.64 -10.82 21.63
C GLY A 93 -2.46 -10.99 20.12
N LEU A 94 -3.39 -10.45 19.32
CA LEU A 94 -3.25 -10.38 17.86
C LEU A 94 -2.87 -8.95 17.43
N PRO A 95 -2.06 -8.77 16.38
CA PRO A 95 -1.78 -7.44 15.83
C PRO A 95 -3.03 -6.82 15.20
N HIS A 96 -3.34 -5.59 15.58
CA HIS A 96 -4.43 -4.76 15.03
C HIS A 96 -3.82 -3.64 14.20
N LEU A 97 -4.47 -3.28 13.10
CA LEU A 97 -4.01 -2.23 12.19
C LEU A 97 -4.77 -0.93 12.45
N ILE A 98 -4.05 0.19 12.40
CA ILE A 98 -4.58 1.53 12.57
C ILE A 98 -4.69 2.19 11.20
N THR A 99 -5.91 2.53 10.81
CA THR A 99 -6.25 3.07 9.48
C THR A 99 -6.75 4.52 9.52
N ASP A 100 -6.50 5.23 10.61
CA ASP A 100 -6.97 6.60 10.85
C ASP A 100 -6.19 7.69 10.08
N GLY A 101 -5.12 7.31 9.37
CA GLY A 101 -4.29 8.23 8.59
C GLY A 101 -3.12 8.85 9.36
N ARG A 102 -2.87 8.43 10.60
CA ARG A 102 -1.72 8.92 11.38
C ARG A 102 -0.39 8.43 10.81
N TRP A 103 0.59 9.32 10.76
CA TRP A 103 1.93 9.01 10.25
C TRP A 103 2.70 7.98 11.08
N ASN A 104 2.42 7.88 12.38
CA ASN A 104 3.05 6.90 13.28
C ASN A 104 2.73 5.44 12.89
N HIS A 105 1.60 5.21 12.21
CA HIS A 105 1.17 3.89 11.71
C HIS A 105 0.98 3.89 10.18
N ALA A 106 1.57 4.85 9.45
CA ALA A 106 1.38 4.96 8.00
C ALA A 106 1.83 3.71 7.23
N GLY A 107 2.79 2.94 7.76
CA GLY A 107 3.23 1.67 7.19
C GLY A 107 2.18 0.56 7.19
N GLU A 108 1.14 0.68 8.01
CA GLU A 108 0.08 -0.33 8.14
C GLU A 108 -0.97 -0.24 7.04
N PHE A 109 -1.33 0.98 6.62
CA PHE A 109 -2.40 1.20 5.64
C PHE A 109 -2.10 2.29 4.62
N VAL A 110 -1.58 3.44 5.02
CA VAL A 110 -1.39 4.58 4.12
C VAL A 110 -0.39 4.27 3.01
N PHE A 111 0.81 3.77 3.33
CA PHE A 111 1.81 3.43 2.32
C PHE A 111 1.38 2.28 1.40
N PRO A 112 0.88 1.14 1.91
CA PRO A 112 0.32 0.09 1.05
C PRO A 112 -0.86 0.57 0.21
N GLY A 113 -1.72 1.43 0.76
CA GLY A 113 -2.88 2.00 0.06
C GLY A 113 -2.48 2.94 -1.08
N LEU A 114 -1.52 3.84 -0.86
CA LEU A 114 -0.99 4.70 -1.91
C LEU A 114 -0.30 3.88 -3.01
N LEU A 115 0.45 2.84 -2.63
CA LEU A 115 1.06 1.92 -3.59
C LEU A 115 -0.01 1.19 -4.42
N PHE A 116 -1.09 0.74 -3.78
CA PHE A 116 -2.22 0.11 -4.47
C PHE A 116 -2.86 1.06 -5.48
N ILE A 117 -3.23 2.28 -5.06
CA ILE A 117 -3.81 3.29 -5.96
C ILE A 117 -2.87 3.64 -7.11
N TYR A 118 -1.56 3.71 -6.85
CA TYR A 118 -0.57 3.94 -7.90
C TYR A 118 -0.54 2.82 -8.94
N ILE A 119 -0.54 1.55 -8.50
CA ILE A 119 -0.54 0.40 -9.40
C ILE A 119 -1.85 0.30 -10.18
N THR A 120 -3.00 0.40 -9.51
CA THR A 120 -4.31 0.32 -10.19
C THR A 120 -4.57 1.51 -11.09
N GLY A 121 -4.14 2.70 -10.68
CA GLY A 121 -4.19 3.90 -11.50
C GLY A 121 -3.33 3.77 -12.76
N TRP A 122 -2.13 3.20 -12.65
CA TRP A 122 -1.28 2.89 -13.81
C TRP A 122 -2.01 1.92 -14.75
N ILE A 123 -2.49 0.77 -14.24
CA ILE A 123 -3.20 -0.23 -15.06
C ILE A 123 -4.40 0.40 -15.77
N GLY A 124 -5.24 1.14 -15.03
CA GLY A 124 -6.41 1.81 -15.59
C GLY A 124 -6.05 2.87 -16.64
N TRP A 125 -5.00 3.65 -16.39
CA TRP A 125 -4.53 4.69 -17.32
C TRP A 125 -4.01 4.11 -18.64
N VAL A 126 -3.22 3.03 -18.55
CA VAL A 126 -2.70 2.32 -19.73
C VAL A 126 -3.84 1.69 -20.53
N GLY A 127 -4.79 1.04 -19.84
CA GLY A 127 -5.97 0.47 -20.47
C GLY A 127 -6.79 1.53 -21.21
N ARG A 128 -7.07 2.67 -20.56
CA ARG A 128 -7.76 3.81 -21.19
C ARG A 128 -7.00 4.33 -22.40
N GLY A 129 -5.69 4.56 -22.28
CA GLY A 129 -4.86 5.08 -23.36
C GLY A 129 -4.81 4.15 -24.58
N TYR A 130 -4.75 2.84 -24.34
CA TYR A 130 -4.81 1.84 -25.41
C TYR A 130 -6.17 1.87 -26.13
N LEU A 131 -7.28 1.84 -25.39
CA LEU A 131 -8.63 1.89 -25.95
C LEU A 131 -8.87 3.17 -26.78
N GLN A 132 -8.39 4.32 -26.30
CA GLN A 132 -8.48 5.59 -27.03
C GLN A 132 -7.64 5.63 -28.32
N ALA A 133 -6.55 4.87 -28.37
CA ALA A 133 -5.72 4.77 -29.58
C ALA A 133 -6.37 3.87 -30.63
N ILE A 134 -6.89 2.71 -30.22
CA ILE A 134 -7.52 1.76 -31.14
C ILE A 134 -8.90 2.22 -31.62
N SER A 135 -9.62 3.03 -30.85
CA SER A 135 -10.94 3.57 -31.24
C SER A 135 -10.88 4.43 -32.51
N LYS A 136 -9.70 4.98 -32.83
CA LYS A 136 -9.44 5.77 -34.05
C LYS A 136 -9.06 4.90 -35.27
N THR A 137 -8.99 3.58 -35.10
CA THR A 137 -8.66 2.65 -36.19
C THR A 137 -9.92 2.18 -36.92
N LYS A 138 -9.73 1.59 -38.11
CA LYS A 138 -10.87 1.12 -38.94
C LYS A 138 -11.69 0.00 -38.29
N LYS A 139 -11.07 -0.84 -37.45
CA LYS A 139 -11.68 -2.01 -36.81
C LYS A 139 -11.21 -2.13 -35.34
N PRO A 140 -11.77 -1.34 -34.42
CA PRO A 140 -11.34 -1.33 -33.02
C PRO A 140 -11.57 -2.68 -32.32
N THR A 141 -12.70 -3.34 -32.58
CA THR A 141 -13.08 -4.62 -31.95
C THR A 141 -12.08 -5.75 -32.24
N GLU A 142 -11.45 -5.74 -33.42
CA GLU A 142 -10.42 -6.72 -33.77
C GLU A 142 -9.16 -6.54 -32.92
N LYS A 143 -8.80 -5.29 -32.61
CA LYS A 143 -7.64 -4.92 -31.79
C LYS A 143 -7.87 -5.09 -30.29
N GLU A 144 -9.11 -5.24 -29.85
CA GLU A 144 -9.46 -5.62 -28.47
C GLU A 144 -9.27 -7.13 -28.24
N ILE A 145 -9.60 -7.97 -29.23
CA ILE A 145 -9.45 -9.43 -29.17
C ILE A 145 -8.00 -9.82 -29.47
N ILE A 146 -7.44 -9.28 -30.56
CA ILE A 146 -6.06 -9.50 -30.99
C ILE A 146 -5.26 -8.25 -30.64
N VAL A 147 -4.74 -8.23 -29.41
CA VAL A 147 -4.02 -7.09 -28.87
C VAL A 147 -2.79 -6.77 -29.69
N ASP A 148 -2.70 -5.52 -30.13
CA ASP A 148 -1.50 -4.93 -30.70
C ASP A 148 -0.42 -4.78 -29.63
N VAL A 149 0.39 -5.83 -29.46
CA VAL A 149 1.42 -5.91 -28.41
C VAL A 149 2.42 -4.74 -28.46
N PRO A 150 2.96 -4.33 -29.64
CA PRO A 150 3.84 -3.16 -29.71
C PRO A 150 3.19 -1.87 -29.19
N LEU A 151 1.94 -1.61 -29.57
CA LEU A 151 1.20 -0.43 -29.11
C LEU A 151 0.88 -0.51 -27.61
N ALA A 152 0.46 -1.68 -27.13
CA ALA A 152 0.16 -1.91 -25.72
C ALA A 152 1.40 -1.71 -24.83
N LEU A 153 2.57 -2.18 -25.27
CA LEU A 153 3.84 -1.96 -24.56
C LEU A 153 4.23 -0.49 -24.50
N LYS A 154 4.01 0.26 -25.59
CA LYS A 154 4.25 1.71 -25.63
C LYS A 154 3.44 2.43 -24.54
N PHE A 155 2.14 2.14 -24.43
CA PHE A 155 1.30 2.71 -23.37
C PHE A 155 1.70 2.22 -21.98
N SER A 156 2.03 0.93 -21.85
CA SER A 156 2.45 0.32 -20.57
C SER A 156 3.66 1.03 -19.97
N VAL A 157 4.64 1.37 -20.80
CA VAL A 157 5.87 2.07 -20.37
C VAL A 157 5.60 3.57 -20.11
N SER A 158 4.69 4.22 -20.83
CA SER A 158 4.38 5.63 -20.60
C SER A 158 3.43 5.88 -19.42
N GLY A 159 2.79 4.83 -18.88
CA GLY A 159 1.79 4.93 -17.81
C GLY A 159 2.33 5.29 -16.42
N PHE A 160 3.65 5.31 -16.19
CA PHE A 160 4.21 5.62 -14.87
C PHE A 160 3.93 7.05 -14.40
N THR A 161 3.73 7.99 -15.33
CA THR A 161 3.39 9.39 -15.03
C THR A 161 1.88 9.63 -14.96
N TRP A 162 1.06 8.57 -14.83
CA TRP A 162 -0.40 8.69 -14.85
C TRP A 162 -0.98 9.73 -13.89
N PRO A 163 -0.50 9.97 -12.64
CA PRO A 163 -1.15 10.94 -11.77
C PRO A 163 -1.06 12.36 -12.35
N LEU A 164 0.10 12.71 -12.92
CA LEU A 164 0.31 14.02 -13.52
C LEU A 164 -0.45 14.14 -14.85
N ALA A 165 -0.38 13.11 -15.70
CA ALA A 165 -1.08 13.08 -16.98
C ALA A 165 -2.60 13.15 -16.81
N ALA A 166 -3.15 12.44 -15.81
CA ALA A 166 -4.57 12.46 -15.50
C ALA A 166 -5.02 13.84 -15.00
N ILE A 167 -4.25 14.50 -14.14
CA ILE A 167 -4.55 15.88 -13.71
C ILE A 167 -4.49 16.84 -14.91
N GLN A 168 -3.48 16.71 -15.77
CA GLN A 168 -3.37 17.53 -16.97
C GLN A 168 -4.59 17.34 -17.89
N GLU A 169 -4.98 16.10 -18.20
CA GLU A 169 -6.17 15.81 -19.03
C GLU A 169 -7.47 16.24 -18.36
N PHE A 170 -7.56 16.19 -17.03
CA PHE A 170 -8.71 16.69 -16.29
C PHE A 170 -8.82 18.22 -16.41
N THR A 171 -7.72 18.93 -16.18
CA THR A 171 -7.68 20.41 -16.28
C THR A 171 -7.84 20.91 -17.71
N SER A 172 -7.46 20.13 -18.71
CA SER A 172 -7.67 20.46 -20.13
C SER A 172 -9.05 20.09 -20.66
N GLY A 173 -9.88 19.40 -19.86
CA GLY A 173 -11.21 18.93 -20.27
C GLY A 173 -11.20 17.73 -21.22
N GLN A 174 -10.07 17.02 -21.35
CA GLN A 174 -9.95 15.83 -22.22
C GLN A 174 -10.21 14.52 -21.48
N LEU A 175 -10.22 14.55 -20.14
CA LEU A 175 -10.44 13.34 -19.33
C LEU A 175 -11.89 12.86 -19.41
N LEU A 176 -12.85 13.78 -19.41
CA LEU A 176 -14.30 13.51 -19.35
C LEU A 176 -14.95 13.81 -20.70
N ALA A 177 -15.93 12.99 -21.10
CA ALA A 177 -16.80 13.29 -22.24
C ALA A 177 -17.88 14.31 -21.83
N ASN A 178 -18.41 15.07 -22.80
CA ASN A 178 -19.52 15.97 -22.54
C ASN A 178 -20.82 15.17 -22.32
N ASN A 179 -21.76 15.74 -21.58
CA ASN A 179 -23.05 15.10 -21.33
C ASN A 179 -23.85 14.83 -22.63
N GLU A 180 -23.63 15.63 -23.67
CA GLU A 180 -24.29 15.50 -24.97
C GLU A 180 -23.77 14.29 -25.77
N ASP A 181 -22.51 13.90 -25.55
CA ASP A 181 -21.85 12.78 -26.23
C ASP A 181 -22.22 11.42 -25.61
N ILE A 182 -22.87 11.43 -24.44
CA ILE A 182 -23.25 10.24 -23.69
C ILE A 182 -24.74 9.99 -23.87
N THR A 183 -25.09 8.88 -24.53
CA THR A 183 -26.48 8.49 -24.74
C THR A 183 -27.18 8.24 -23.40
N ILE A 184 -28.28 8.94 -23.14
CA ILE A 184 -29.15 8.71 -21.97
C ILE A 184 -30.42 7.98 -22.38
N SER A 185 -30.95 7.13 -21.50
CA SER A 185 -32.28 6.54 -21.67
C SER A 185 -33.37 7.61 -21.51
N PRO A 186 -34.56 7.42 -22.11
CA PRO A 186 -35.73 8.25 -21.79
C PRO A 186 -35.95 8.30 -20.27
N ARG A 187 -36.22 9.50 -19.74
CA ARG A 187 -36.50 9.73 -18.31
C ARG A 187 -38.00 9.66 -18.05
#